data_AF-A0A661PZU9-F1
#
_entry.id   AF-A0A661PZU9-F1
#
_cell.length_a   1.000
_cell.length_b   1.000
_cell.length_c   1.000
_cell.angle_alpha   90.00
_cell.angle_beta   90.00
_cell.angle_gamma   90.00
#
_symmetry.space_group_name_H-M   'P 1'
#
loop_
_entity.id
_entity.type
_entity.pdbx_description
1 polymer ?
#
loop_
_entity_poly.entity_id
_entity_poly.type
_entity_poly.pdbx_seq_one_letter_code
_entity_poly.pdbx_strand_id
1 'polypeptide(L)'
;MEQKEFQKLLLETVICSIACDGDIDDREIAELHKMINHAQYFKGLEIDDFLDEMIQAVKSDGRTFLGDYFKQLKEIELSPMQELLVLEVVLRIIQADERIDDNETAFLKLVRSNFNVHDEIIQQRFGTVPYLTGSSKEQYLSSVYRQEDVNVLAGKIERVAEHEKSFDGLFDKFMDKTVELDIE
;
A
#
# COMPACT_ATOMS: atom_id res chain seq x y z
N MET A 1 -15.58 -4.61 8.48
CA MET A 1 -14.52 -5.64 8.47
C MET A 1 -13.97 -5.82 9.88
N GLU A 2 -13.62 -7.04 10.28
CA GLU A 2 -13.01 -7.32 11.60
C GLU A 2 -11.56 -6.84 11.67
N GLN A 3 -11.04 -6.61 12.89
CA GLN A 3 -9.70 -6.05 13.09
C GLN A 3 -8.59 -6.89 12.44
N LYS A 4 -8.64 -8.22 12.57
CA LYS A 4 -7.62 -9.13 12.00
C LYS A 4 -7.62 -9.14 10.48
N GLU A 5 -8.81 -9.12 9.87
CA GLU A 5 -8.94 -9.03 8.41
C GLU A 5 -8.36 -7.71 7.88
N PHE A 6 -8.56 -6.62 8.62
CA PHE A 6 -8.01 -5.33 8.22
C PHE A 6 -6.50 -5.24 8.43
N GLN A 7 -5.97 -5.81 9.52
CA GLN A 7 -4.52 -5.97 9.70
C GLN A 7 -3.91 -6.74 8.51
N LYS A 8 -4.55 -7.83 8.08
CA LYS A 8 -4.13 -8.57 6.88
C LYS A 8 -4.14 -7.71 5.61
N LEU A 9 -5.21 -6.95 5.38
CA LEU A 9 -5.28 -6.03 4.23
C LEU A 9 -4.16 -4.97 4.25
N LEU A 10 -3.83 -4.44 5.43
CA LEU A 10 -2.72 -3.49 5.57
C LEU A 10 -1.38 -4.15 5.24
N LEU A 11 -1.15 -5.41 5.65
CA LEU A 11 0.06 -6.14 5.28
C LEU A 11 0.16 -6.36 3.77
N GLU A 12 -0.93 -6.77 3.13
CA GLU A 12 -1.01 -6.91 1.67
C GLU A 12 -0.70 -5.59 0.96
N THR A 13 -1.23 -4.49 1.49
CA THR A 13 -0.97 -3.14 1.00
C THR A 13 0.51 -2.79 1.08
N VAL A 14 1.16 -3.07 2.22
CA VAL A 14 2.59 -2.78 2.41
C VAL A 14 3.42 -3.55 1.40
N ILE A 15 3.18 -4.86 1.29
CA ILE A 15 3.94 -5.75 0.40
C ILE A 15 3.77 -5.32 -1.06
N CYS A 16 2.55 -5.05 -1.50
CA CYS A 16 2.30 -4.53 -2.85
C CYS A 16 2.98 -3.18 -3.11
N SER A 17 3.08 -2.32 -2.10
CA SER A 17 3.73 -1.00 -2.23
C SER A 17 5.24 -1.12 -2.41
N ILE A 18 5.87 -2.06 -1.68
CA ILE A 18 7.31 -2.32 -1.78
C ILE A 18 7.61 -2.95 -3.16
N ALA A 19 6.83 -3.96 -3.56
CA ALA A 19 7.01 -4.71 -4.81
C ALA A 19 6.65 -3.96 -6.11
N CYS A 20 6.39 -2.65 -6.05
CA CYS A 20 5.97 -1.85 -7.21
C CYS A 20 7.03 -1.77 -8.31
N ASP A 21 8.30 -1.97 -7.97
CA ASP A 21 9.44 -1.93 -8.91
C ASP A 21 9.75 -3.28 -9.57
N GLY A 22 9.07 -4.36 -9.14
CA GLY A 22 9.27 -5.69 -9.71
C GLY A 22 10.09 -6.66 -8.89
N ASP A 23 10.65 -6.22 -7.77
CA ASP A 23 11.45 -7.08 -6.90
C ASP A 23 11.10 -6.81 -5.43
N ILE A 24 11.48 -7.73 -4.55
CA ILE A 24 11.52 -7.47 -3.12
C ILE A 24 12.85 -7.99 -2.61
N ASP A 25 13.75 -7.08 -2.25
CA ASP A 25 15.08 -7.46 -1.75
C ASP A 25 15.06 -7.81 -0.25
N ASP A 26 16.08 -8.55 0.19
CA ASP A 26 16.14 -9.06 1.58
C ASP A 26 16.26 -7.96 2.64
N ARG A 27 16.74 -6.76 2.28
CA ARG A 27 16.77 -5.59 3.19
C ARG A 27 15.38 -5.03 3.35
N GLU A 28 14.60 -4.93 2.27
CA GLU A 28 13.21 -4.47 2.34
C GLU A 28 12.38 -5.42 3.20
N ILE A 29 12.61 -6.72 3.08
CA ILE A 29 12.00 -7.75 3.94
C ILE A 29 12.41 -7.56 5.41
N ALA A 30 13.70 -7.36 5.68
CA ALA A 30 14.19 -7.17 7.05
C ALA A 30 13.62 -5.92 7.71
N GLU A 31 13.50 -4.82 6.96
CA GLU A 31 12.89 -3.57 7.43
C GLU A 31 11.37 -3.71 7.61
N LEU A 32 10.70 -4.44 6.72
CA LEU A 32 9.28 -4.77 6.83
C LEU A 32 8.97 -5.56 8.11
N HIS A 33 9.78 -6.60 8.39
CA HIS A 33 9.70 -7.39 9.62
C HIS A 33 9.87 -6.52 10.87
N LYS A 34 10.83 -5.58 10.86
CA LYS A 34 11.00 -4.62 11.98
C LYS A 34 9.79 -3.72 12.13
N MET A 35 9.26 -3.16 11.03
CA MET A 35 8.14 -2.23 11.06
C MET A 35 6.90 -2.87 11.71
N ILE A 36 6.53 -4.05 11.21
CA ILE A 36 5.29 -4.69 11.61
C ILE A 36 5.37 -5.18 13.05
N ASN A 37 6.52 -5.74 13.47
CA ASN A 37 6.71 -6.23 14.83
C ASN A 37 6.70 -5.12 15.90
N HIS A 38 7.05 -3.88 15.54
CA HIS A 38 7.02 -2.74 16.49
C HIS A 38 5.69 -1.96 16.43
N ALA A 39 4.91 -2.11 15.38
CA ALA A 39 3.70 -1.33 15.17
C ALA A 39 2.57 -1.83 16.07
N GLN A 40 2.10 -0.96 16.98
CA GLN A 40 0.99 -1.27 17.90
C GLN A 40 -0.25 -1.82 17.18
N TYR A 41 -0.47 -1.36 15.95
CA TYR A 41 -1.61 -1.78 15.14
C TYR A 41 -1.61 -3.27 14.80
N PHE A 42 -0.44 -3.92 14.71
CA PHE A 42 -0.32 -5.34 14.38
C PHE A 42 -0.11 -6.22 15.63
N LYS A 43 -0.17 -5.63 16.82
CA LYS A 43 -0.01 -6.36 18.08
C LYS A 43 -1.05 -7.49 18.20
N GLY A 44 -0.57 -8.70 18.49
CA GLY A 44 -1.41 -9.88 18.69
C GLY A 44 -1.80 -10.62 17.40
N LEU A 45 -1.29 -10.19 16.25
CA LEU A 45 -1.27 -10.98 15.03
C LEU A 45 0.00 -11.84 15.03
N GLU A 46 -0.10 -13.12 14.63
CA GLU A 46 1.06 -13.97 14.35
C GLU A 46 1.65 -13.52 12.99
N ILE A 47 2.44 -12.44 13.05
CA ILE A 47 2.92 -11.69 11.88
C ILE A 47 3.92 -12.49 11.06
N ASP A 48 4.87 -13.16 11.72
CA ASP A 48 6.06 -13.67 11.04
C ASP A 48 5.71 -14.76 10.00
N ASP A 49 4.91 -15.76 10.39
CA ASP A 49 4.48 -16.84 9.47
C ASP A 49 3.64 -16.29 8.31
N PHE A 50 2.77 -15.33 8.62
CA PHE A 50 1.87 -14.72 7.64
C PHE A 50 2.62 -13.83 6.62
N LEU A 51 3.59 -13.08 7.11
CA LEU A 51 4.42 -12.20 6.32
C LEU A 51 5.32 -13.01 5.37
N ASP A 52 5.93 -14.08 5.87
CA ASP A 52 6.75 -14.97 5.06
C ASP A 52 5.93 -15.64 3.96
N GLU A 53 4.71 -16.11 4.24
CA GLU A 53 3.80 -16.64 3.22
C GLU A 53 3.51 -15.62 2.11
N MET A 54 3.24 -14.36 2.48
CA MET A 54 2.95 -13.32 1.51
C MET A 54 4.16 -12.90 0.67
N ILE A 55 5.33 -12.82 1.29
CA ILE A 55 6.58 -12.54 0.58
C ILE A 55 6.86 -13.65 -0.43
N GLN A 56 6.69 -14.92 -0.04
CA GLN A 56 6.84 -16.05 -0.95
C GLN A 56 5.81 -16.01 -2.09
N ALA A 57 4.55 -15.65 -1.79
CA ALA A 57 3.51 -15.50 -2.80
C ALA A 57 3.91 -14.45 -3.85
N VAL A 58 4.38 -13.27 -3.43
CA VAL A 58 4.83 -12.23 -4.36
C VAL A 58 6.08 -12.63 -5.13
N LYS A 59 7.07 -13.25 -4.48
CA LYS A 59 8.28 -13.76 -5.17
C LYS A 59 7.94 -14.86 -6.20
N SER A 60 6.86 -15.62 -5.98
CA SER A 60 6.44 -16.68 -6.90
C SER A 60 5.61 -16.17 -8.08
N ASP A 61 4.66 -15.26 -7.84
CA ASP A 61 3.75 -14.69 -8.84
C ASP A 61 3.16 -13.36 -8.35
N GLY A 62 3.99 -12.31 -8.32
CA GLY A 62 3.60 -10.97 -7.89
C GLY A 62 2.46 -10.36 -8.70
N ARG A 63 2.31 -10.75 -9.97
CA ARG A 63 1.20 -10.34 -10.83
C ARG A 63 -0.13 -10.85 -10.30
N THR A 64 -0.21 -12.14 -10.03
CA THR A 64 -1.43 -12.75 -9.50
C THR A 64 -1.74 -12.19 -8.11
N PHE A 65 -0.73 -12.04 -7.26
CA PHE A 65 -0.88 -11.44 -5.93
C PHE A 65 -1.45 -10.01 -6.00
N LEU A 66 -0.89 -9.14 -6.83
CA LEU A 66 -1.36 -7.76 -7.02
C LEU A 66 -2.80 -7.73 -7.58
N GLY A 67 -3.11 -8.64 -8.51
CA GLY A 67 -4.45 -8.77 -9.07
C GLY A 67 -5.49 -9.19 -8.03
N ASP A 68 -5.15 -10.15 -7.20
CA ASP A 68 -6.01 -10.63 -6.11
C ASP A 68 -6.22 -9.56 -5.05
N TYR A 69 -5.18 -8.83 -4.68
CA TYR A 69 -5.27 -7.66 -3.78
C TYR A 69 -6.25 -6.60 -4.31
N PHE A 70 -6.15 -6.21 -5.59
CA PHE A 70 -7.08 -5.22 -6.15
C PHE A 70 -8.50 -5.75 -6.32
N LYS A 71 -8.65 -7.06 -6.53
CA LYS A 71 -9.98 -7.69 -6.54
C LYS A 71 -10.62 -7.61 -5.16
N GLN A 72 -9.87 -7.96 -4.11
CA GLN A 72 -10.30 -7.86 -2.72
C GLN A 72 -10.65 -6.42 -2.34
N LEU A 73 -9.81 -5.43 -2.69
CA LEU A 73 -10.08 -4.01 -2.45
C LEU A 73 -11.38 -3.52 -3.07
N LYS A 74 -11.80 -4.08 -4.22
CA LYS A 74 -13.06 -3.73 -4.88
C LYS A 74 -14.29 -4.35 -4.24
N GLU A 75 -14.12 -5.53 -3.64
CA GLU A 75 -15.21 -6.31 -3.07
C GLU A 75 -15.45 -5.97 -1.59
N ILE A 76 -14.47 -5.39 -0.92
CA ILE A 76 -14.54 -5.08 0.51
C ILE A 76 -15.12 -3.70 0.80
N GLU A 77 -15.98 -3.62 1.82
CA GLU A 77 -16.48 -2.35 2.35
C GLU A 77 -15.56 -1.86 3.48
N LEU A 78 -14.85 -0.77 3.22
CA LEU A 78 -14.01 -0.06 4.19
C LEU A 78 -14.75 1.13 4.79
N SER A 79 -14.54 1.40 6.07
CA SER A 79 -14.93 2.69 6.64
C SER A 79 -14.03 3.81 6.09
N PRO A 80 -14.48 5.08 6.08
CA PRO A 80 -13.63 6.20 5.66
C PRO A 80 -12.29 6.25 6.40
N MET A 81 -12.28 5.87 7.68
CA MET A 81 -11.03 5.81 8.46
C MET A 81 -10.11 4.68 7.99
N GLN A 82 -10.67 3.51 7.64
CA GLN A 82 -9.90 2.40 7.08
C GLN A 82 -9.33 2.75 5.70
N GLU A 83 -10.09 3.40 4.83
CA GLU A 83 -9.61 3.90 3.54
C GLU A 83 -8.43 4.86 3.73
N LEU A 84 -8.55 5.81 4.67
CA LEU A 84 -7.47 6.74 5.00
C LEU A 84 -6.24 6.03 5.55
N LEU A 85 -6.40 5.02 6.40
CA LEU A 85 -5.27 4.23 6.92
C LEU A 85 -4.54 3.47 5.81
N VAL A 86 -5.26 2.88 4.85
CA VAL A 86 -4.63 2.23 3.68
C VAL A 86 -3.83 3.25 2.88
N LEU A 87 -4.40 4.43 2.57
CA LEU A 87 -3.67 5.50 1.87
C LEU A 87 -2.45 5.98 2.65
N GLU A 88 -2.56 6.11 3.97
CA GLU A 88 -1.47 6.55 4.83
C GLU A 88 -0.28 5.58 4.77
N VAL A 89 -0.55 4.28 4.79
CA VAL A 89 0.48 3.24 4.68
C VAL A 89 1.20 3.32 3.33
N VAL A 90 0.45 3.38 2.22
CA VAL A 90 1.06 3.50 0.88
C VAL A 90 1.92 4.76 0.79
N LEU A 91 1.38 5.92 1.20
CA LEU A 91 2.10 7.19 1.16
C LEU A 91 3.41 7.15 1.93
N ARG A 92 3.41 6.54 3.12
CA ARG A 92 4.63 6.44 3.94
C ARG A 92 5.69 5.59 3.26
N ILE A 93 5.31 4.47 2.65
CA ILE A 93 6.27 3.57 1.98
C ILE A 93 6.90 4.24 0.77
N ILE A 94 6.09 4.84 -0.11
CA ILE A 94 6.61 5.47 -1.33
C ILE A 94 7.38 6.77 -1.03
N GLN A 95 7.21 7.36 0.15
CA GLN A 95 7.97 8.55 0.60
C GLN A 95 9.16 8.17 1.51
N ALA A 96 9.44 6.88 1.68
CA ALA A 96 10.53 6.41 2.52
C ALA A 96 11.89 6.73 1.92
N ASP A 97 12.00 6.62 0.61
CA ASP A 97 13.18 7.06 -0.12
C ASP A 97 13.03 8.51 -0.60
N GLU A 98 14.13 9.07 -1.11
CA GLU A 98 14.16 10.43 -1.64
C GLU A 98 13.59 10.52 -3.08
N ARG A 99 13.09 9.41 -3.66
CA ARG A 99 12.73 9.32 -5.07
C ARG A 99 11.50 8.45 -5.32
N ILE A 100 10.35 9.12 -5.41
CA ILE A 100 9.11 8.51 -5.86
C ILE A 100 9.17 8.16 -7.35
N ASP A 101 8.87 6.92 -7.70
CA ASP A 101 8.81 6.45 -9.08
C ASP A 101 7.37 6.47 -9.68
N ASP A 102 7.30 6.25 -11.00
CA ASP A 102 6.03 6.25 -11.74
C ASP A 102 5.12 5.05 -11.38
N ASN A 103 5.70 3.90 -11.03
CA ASN A 103 4.95 2.69 -10.65
C ASN A 103 4.31 2.86 -9.27
N GLU A 104 5.03 3.41 -8.31
CA GLU A 104 4.53 3.77 -6.96
C GLU A 104 3.38 4.77 -7.05
N THR A 105 3.58 5.81 -7.87
CA THR A 105 2.54 6.81 -8.14
C THR A 105 1.31 6.18 -8.77
N ALA A 106 1.50 5.24 -9.71
CA ALA A 106 0.40 4.53 -10.36
C ALA A 106 -0.32 3.58 -9.38
N PHE A 107 0.42 2.88 -8.51
CA PHE A 107 -0.13 2.02 -7.48
C PHE A 107 -0.97 2.81 -6.47
N LEU A 108 -0.45 3.93 -5.95
CA LEU A 108 -1.20 4.80 -5.03
C LEU A 108 -2.51 5.30 -5.64
N LYS A 109 -2.47 5.76 -6.90
CA LYS A 109 -3.68 6.22 -7.60
C LYS A 109 -4.68 5.08 -7.82
N LEU A 110 -4.19 3.88 -8.08
CA LEU A 110 -5.01 2.68 -8.16
C LEU A 110 -5.72 2.37 -6.85
N VAL A 111 -4.98 2.30 -5.75
CA VAL A 111 -5.54 2.09 -4.41
C VAL A 111 -6.60 3.15 -4.12
N ARG A 112 -6.26 4.43 -4.32
CA ARG A 112 -7.17 5.57 -4.16
C ARG A 112 -8.46 5.45 -4.97
N SER A 113 -8.40 4.94 -6.19
CA SER A 113 -9.57 4.83 -7.09
C SER A 113 -10.64 3.85 -6.58
N ASN A 114 -10.27 2.95 -5.67
CA ASN A 114 -11.21 2.00 -5.05
C ASN A 114 -11.94 2.60 -3.82
N PHE A 115 -11.57 3.82 -3.39
CA PHE A 115 -12.09 4.41 -2.16
C PHE A 115 -13.14 5.49 -2.41
N ASN A 116 -14.04 5.65 -1.45
CA ASN A 116 -15.14 6.61 -1.51
C ASN A 116 -14.86 7.91 -0.75
N VAL A 117 -13.85 7.93 0.13
CA VAL A 117 -13.40 9.15 0.82
C VAL A 117 -13.15 10.28 -0.18
N HIS A 118 -13.59 11.49 0.13
CA HIS A 118 -13.47 12.62 -0.80
C HIS A 118 -12.11 13.30 -0.72
N ASP A 119 -11.71 13.98 -1.81
CA ASP A 119 -10.42 14.66 -1.91
C ASP A 119 -10.23 15.70 -0.79
N GLU A 120 -11.30 16.36 -0.34
CA GLU A 120 -11.24 17.32 0.77
C GLU A 120 -10.78 16.66 2.08
N ILE A 121 -11.26 15.44 2.36
CA ILE A 121 -10.90 14.72 3.58
C ILE A 121 -9.44 14.24 3.49
N ILE A 122 -9.02 13.76 2.31
CA ILE A 122 -7.63 13.38 2.05
C ILE A 122 -6.70 14.58 2.23
N GLN A 123 -7.06 15.74 1.67
CA GLN A 123 -6.28 16.97 1.80
C GLN A 123 -6.21 17.46 3.25
N GLN A 124 -7.29 17.34 4.02
CA GLN A 124 -7.27 17.68 5.45
C GLN A 124 -6.34 16.75 6.24
N ARG A 125 -6.31 15.46 5.90
CA ARG A 125 -5.51 14.46 6.62
C ARG A 125 -4.02 14.50 6.25
N PHE A 126 -3.71 14.61 4.95
CA PHE A 126 -2.35 14.46 4.42
C PHE A 126 -1.74 15.75 3.85
N GLY A 127 -2.53 16.82 3.76
CA GLY A 127 -2.14 18.03 3.02
C GLY A 127 -2.25 17.84 1.50
N THR A 128 -1.65 18.76 0.75
CA THR A 128 -1.61 18.66 -0.71
C THR A 128 -0.60 17.62 -1.15
N VAL A 129 -1.10 16.51 -1.68
CA VAL A 129 -0.28 15.43 -2.27
C VAL A 129 -0.48 15.46 -3.80
N PRO A 130 0.50 15.95 -4.58
CA PRO A 130 0.33 16.27 -6.00
C PRO A 130 -0.19 15.14 -6.88
N TYR A 131 0.06 13.90 -6.49
CA TYR A 131 -0.29 12.69 -7.22
C TYR A 131 -1.48 11.92 -6.65
N LEU A 132 -2.11 12.41 -5.58
CA LEU A 132 -3.23 11.76 -4.89
C LEU A 132 -4.58 12.47 -5.11
N THR A 133 -4.55 13.78 -5.37
CA THR A 133 -5.75 14.63 -5.44
C THR A 133 -5.82 15.35 -6.79
N GLY A 134 -7.02 15.56 -7.34
CA GLY A 134 -7.20 16.38 -8.56
C GLY A 134 -7.38 15.62 -9.87
N SER A 135 -7.72 14.33 -9.83
CA SER A 135 -8.30 13.62 -10.99
C SER A 135 -9.68 13.14 -10.56
N SER A 136 -10.77 13.61 -11.20
CA SER A 136 -12.09 13.05 -10.89
C SER A 136 -12.08 11.56 -11.22
N LYS A 137 -12.86 10.79 -10.45
CA LYS A 137 -13.06 9.34 -10.67
C LYS A 137 -13.34 9.05 -12.15
N GLU A 138 -14.15 9.89 -12.81
CA GLU A 138 -14.48 9.82 -14.24
C GLU A 138 -13.30 10.17 -15.19
N GLN A 139 -12.42 11.11 -14.83
CA GLN A 139 -11.29 11.52 -15.67
C GLN A 139 -10.11 10.53 -15.60
N TYR A 140 -10.01 9.79 -14.49
CA TYR A 140 -9.06 8.70 -14.32
C TYR A 140 -9.53 7.40 -14.99
N LEU A 141 -10.76 6.96 -14.70
CA LEU A 141 -11.37 5.77 -15.32
C LEU A 141 -11.51 5.87 -16.86
N SER A 142 -11.51 7.09 -17.41
CA SER A 142 -11.51 7.32 -18.86
C SER A 142 -10.12 7.35 -19.51
N SER A 143 -9.05 7.53 -18.72
CA SER A 143 -7.67 7.57 -19.24
C SER A 143 -6.91 6.27 -19.06
N VAL A 144 -7.21 5.47 -18.03
CA VAL A 144 -6.68 4.13 -17.76
C VAL A 144 -7.75 3.37 -16.93
N TYR A 145 -7.80 2.03 -16.95
CA TYR A 145 -8.56 1.07 -16.13
C TYR A 145 -9.56 0.15 -16.85
N ARG A 146 -9.01 -0.85 -17.54
CA ARG A 146 -9.59 -2.20 -17.72
C ARG A 146 -8.75 -3.24 -16.94
N GLN A 147 -9.20 -4.49 -16.85
CA GLN A 147 -8.39 -5.63 -16.35
C GLN A 147 -7.00 -5.71 -17.02
N GLU A 148 -6.87 -5.13 -18.22
CA GLU A 148 -5.64 -4.93 -18.99
C GLU A 148 -4.59 -4.06 -18.27
N ASP A 149 -4.96 -3.16 -17.35
CA ASP A 149 -4.02 -2.22 -16.72
C ASP A 149 -3.36 -2.75 -15.45
N VAL A 150 -4.03 -3.64 -14.71
CA VAL A 150 -3.36 -4.48 -13.70
C VAL A 150 -2.31 -5.36 -14.40
N ASN A 151 -2.64 -5.85 -15.59
CA ASN A 151 -1.71 -6.62 -16.42
C ASN A 151 -0.58 -5.75 -17.00
N VAL A 152 -0.80 -4.45 -17.25
CA VAL A 152 0.23 -3.49 -17.69
C VAL A 152 1.16 -3.12 -16.54
N LEU A 153 0.64 -2.84 -15.35
CA LEU A 153 1.46 -2.64 -14.15
C LEU A 153 2.25 -3.90 -13.83
N ALA A 154 1.59 -5.07 -13.81
CA ALA A 154 2.26 -6.34 -13.62
C ALA A 154 3.29 -6.67 -14.72
N GLY A 155 3.02 -6.29 -15.97
CA GLY A 155 3.98 -6.43 -17.08
C GLY A 155 5.11 -5.39 -17.06
N LYS A 156 4.99 -4.31 -16.28
CA LYS A 156 6.07 -3.35 -16.00
C LYS A 156 6.90 -3.77 -14.77
N ILE A 157 6.26 -4.38 -13.78
CA ILE A 157 6.87 -5.08 -12.64
C ILE A 157 7.81 -6.20 -13.15
N GLU A 158 7.52 -6.84 -14.28
CA GLU A 158 8.46 -7.79 -14.92
C GLU A 158 9.72 -7.14 -15.57
N ARG A 159 9.87 -5.81 -15.55
CA ARG A 159 11.06 -5.10 -16.08
C ARG A 159 11.76 -4.35 -14.95
N VAL A 160 12.52 -5.11 -14.16
CA VAL A 160 13.29 -4.63 -13.00
C VAL A 160 14.23 -3.47 -13.39
N ALA A 161 14.12 -2.37 -12.63
CA ALA A 161 15.21 -1.43 -12.41
C ALA A 161 15.86 -1.79 -11.06
N GLU A 162 17.19 -1.90 -11.04
CA GLU A 162 17.99 -2.11 -9.83
C GLU A 162 17.96 -0.84 -8.97
N HIS A 163 17.02 -0.71 -8.03
CA HIS A 163 16.99 0.40 -7.08
C HIS A 163 16.84 -0.09 -5.64
N GLU A 164 17.67 0.44 -4.75
CA GLU A 164 17.73 0.06 -3.34
C GLU A 164 16.87 1.03 -2.53
N LYS A 165 15.75 0.58 -1.94
CA LYS A 165 14.97 1.39 -1.00
C LYS A 165 15.60 1.33 0.39
N SER A 166 15.84 2.49 0.99
CA SER A 166 16.25 2.60 2.40
C SER A 166 15.09 3.14 3.21
N PHE A 167 14.68 2.41 4.25
CA PHE A 167 13.57 2.80 5.12
C PHE A 167 14.03 3.49 6.42
N ASP A 168 15.32 3.84 6.52
CA ASP A 168 15.92 4.44 7.72
C ASP A 168 15.19 5.75 8.13
N GLY A 169 14.67 5.79 9.36
CA GLY A 169 14.01 6.98 9.93
C GLY A 169 12.55 7.22 9.52
N LEU A 170 12.01 6.43 8.57
CA LEU A 170 10.56 6.37 8.32
C LEU A 170 9.80 5.84 9.56
N PHE A 171 10.47 4.95 10.30
CA PHE A 171 9.88 4.15 11.37
C PHE A 171 9.61 4.92 12.66
N ASP A 172 10.44 5.89 13.03
CA ASP A 172 10.18 6.72 14.23
C ASP A 172 8.89 7.55 14.05
N LYS A 173 8.59 7.97 12.82
CA LYS A 173 7.32 8.65 12.47
C LYS A 173 6.14 7.70 12.39
N PHE A 174 6.38 6.41 12.14
CA PHE A 174 5.31 5.41 12.11
C PHE A 174 4.71 5.19 13.50
N MET A 175 5.55 5.28 14.53
CA MET A 175 5.24 4.96 15.92
C MET A 175 4.71 6.14 16.74
N ASP A 176 5.06 7.39 16.40
CA ASP A 176 4.79 8.56 17.26
C ASP A 176 3.40 9.21 17.06
N LYS A 177 2.68 8.81 16.00
CA LYS A 177 1.30 9.26 15.75
C LYS A 177 0.30 8.12 15.86
N THR A 178 0.23 7.50 17.03
CA THR A 178 -1.04 6.94 17.50
C THR A 178 -2.02 8.11 17.62
N VAL A 179 -2.81 8.34 16.57
CA VAL A 179 -4.16 8.85 16.79
C VAL A 179 -4.79 7.81 17.70
N GLU A 180 -5.21 8.21 18.90
CA GLU A 180 -6.10 7.41 19.74
C GLU A 180 -7.30 7.04 18.87
N LEU A 181 -7.25 5.86 18.28
CA LEU A 181 -8.32 5.29 17.49
C LEU A 181 -9.29 4.71 18.52
N ASP A 182 -10.22 5.55 18.97
CA ASP A 182 -11.45 5.08 19.61
C ASP A 182 -12.20 4.22 18.58
N ILE A 183 -11.93 2.91 18.63
CA ILE A 183 -12.73 1.90 17.97
C ILE A 183 -13.88 1.59 18.95
N GLU A 184 -14.93 2.41 18.90
CA GLU A 184 -16.27 2.03 19.39
C GLU A 184 -17.15 1.54 18.23
#